data_AF-A0A225WSL2-F1
#
_entry.id   AF-A0A225WSL2-F1
#
_cell.length_a   1.000
_cell.length_b   1.000
_cell.length_c   1.000
_cell.angle_alpha   90.00
_cell.angle_beta   90.00
_cell.angle_gamma   90.00
#
_symmetry.space_group_name_H-M   'P 1'
#
loop_
_entity.id
_entity.type
_entity.pdbx_description
1 polymer ?
#
loop_
_entity_poly.entity_id
_entity_poly.type
_entity_poly.pdbx_seq_one_letter_code
_entity_poly.pdbx_strand_id
1 'polypeptide(L)'
;MNLVKSEIDSCGSLYTASQFTILQNAYNDLKTSLMSTAVSTMPEWFLPWYELEIDGANYVAEGAFGEVYRAKWLESEVIVKQVKLTNSTKLGYKRDMFVREVGVWFGLSHPHVVRLFGACHVGMPLFVCEYASNGSLNEFLCEYPTEIWQKLYEAALGVQYLHSRDIIHGDLKCNNIVVGGDNKAKVTDFGLSSANIVTGAYNWVAPECLERGPSELSFASDIYALGMCIVEALRIVEKTITNNKDCVSPPLPWGNLNNYVVKYHVTNLKKLPRRPYFCTHEWGLVERMCAYDPKERIKVSTVVDILAALASAERDQSPELTEPELGRISQQQIEKMKSLCCLQQQQNPGNACQQETWSTNQVVLRSVYGLLWDRFQNLCVMASVQSRRLQPIFERALISTSNLELCPNTLTGFTQMAMDGYGLHRELDKVIKAHFWPVDFTIGGLHDWKSKCKTTICTSAPGSDGY
;
A
#
# COMPACT_ATOMS: atom_id res chain seq x y z
N MET A 1 35.10 6.34 -3.40
CA MET A 1 36.49 6.79 -3.61
C MET A 1 37.30 5.82 -4.47
N ASN A 2 37.43 4.54 -4.09
CA ASN A 2 38.26 3.57 -4.84
C ASN A 2 37.76 3.31 -6.28
N LEU A 3 36.44 3.31 -6.50
CA LEU A 3 35.86 3.24 -7.84
C LEU A 3 36.23 4.45 -8.72
N VAL A 4 36.03 5.68 -8.22
CA VAL A 4 36.39 6.90 -8.97
C VAL A 4 37.88 6.96 -9.26
N LYS A 5 38.73 6.54 -8.29
CA LYS A 5 40.18 6.42 -8.50
C LYS A 5 40.51 5.41 -9.58
N SER A 6 39.93 4.22 -9.50
CA SER A 6 40.12 3.15 -10.49
C SER A 6 39.67 3.57 -11.89
N GLU A 7 38.58 4.33 -12.00
CA GLU A 7 38.07 4.86 -13.27
C GLU A 7 39.01 5.91 -13.87
N ILE A 8 39.53 6.83 -13.04
CA ILE A 8 40.54 7.83 -13.46
C ILE A 8 41.82 7.13 -13.93
N ASP A 9 42.27 6.12 -13.18
CA ASP A 9 43.53 5.41 -13.43
C ASP A 9 43.43 4.45 -14.64
N SER A 10 42.25 3.85 -14.89
CA SER A 10 42.05 2.81 -15.93
C SER A 10 41.44 3.34 -17.23
N CYS A 11 40.61 4.37 -17.16
CA CYS A 11 39.82 4.88 -18.29
C CYS A 11 40.15 6.32 -18.67
N GLY A 12 41.19 6.94 -18.09
CA GLY A 12 41.51 8.36 -18.27
C GLY A 12 41.66 8.82 -19.73
N SER A 13 42.11 7.94 -20.62
CA SER A 13 42.26 8.22 -22.06
C SER A 13 40.96 8.20 -22.86
N LEU A 14 39.85 7.70 -22.27
CA LEU A 14 38.53 7.60 -22.91
C LEU A 14 37.68 8.87 -22.70
N TYR A 15 38.13 9.78 -21.83
CA TYR A 15 37.41 11.01 -21.51
C TYR A 15 38.00 12.21 -22.25
N THR A 16 37.14 13.14 -22.63
CA THR A 16 37.57 14.47 -23.06
C THR A 16 38.24 15.21 -21.90
N ALA A 17 39.12 16.18 -22.20
CA ALA A 17 39.85 16.93 -21.17
C ALA A 17 38.92 17.61 -20.13
N SER A 18 37.73 18.05 -20.54
CA SER A 18 36.73 18.62 -19.64
C SER A 18 36.10 17.57 -18.72
N GLN A 19 35.74 16.40 -19.24
CA GLN A 19 35.20 15.29 -18.45
C GLN A 19 36.23 14.75 -17.45
N PHE A 20 37.49 14.61 -17.88
CA PHE A 20 38.58 14.18 -17.00
C PHE A 20 38.81 15.16 -15.86
N THR A 21 38.76 16.46 -16.15
CA THR A 21 38.86 17.52 -15.12
C THR A 21 37.72 17.44 -14.09
N ILE A 22 36.48 17.19 -14.52
CA ILE A 22 35.33 17.03 -13.62
C ILE A 22 35.51 15.81 -12.72
N LEU A 23 35.92 14.67 -13.28
CA LEU A 23 36.20 13.44 -12.54
C LEU A 23 37.31 13.64 -11.50
N GLN A 24 38.37 14.36 -11.87
CA GLN A 24 39.51 14.62 -11.00
C GLN A 24 39.16 15.59 -9.86
N ASN A 25 38.35 16.61 -10.15
CA ASN A 25 37.79 17.50 -9.13
C ASN A 25 36.88 16.73 -8.16
N ALA A 26 35.98 15.89 -8.67
CA ALA A 26 35.11 15.06 -7.83
C ALA A 26 35.90 14.09 -6.94
N TYR A 27 36.99 13.50 -7.45
CA TYR A 27 37.90 12.68 -6.65
C TYR A 27 38.60 13.48 -5.55
N ASN A 28 39.11 14.66 -5.88
CA ASN A 28 39.79 15.53 -4.92
C ASN A 28 38.84 16.05 -3.83
N ASP A 29 37.60 16.39 -4.20
CA ASP A 29 36.56 16.80 -3.24
C ASP A 29 36.19 15.65 -2.31
N LEU A 30 35.99 14.44 -2.87
CA LEU A 30 35.75 13.23 -2.07
C LEU A 30 36.91 12.91 -1.13
N LYS A 31 38.16 13.03 -1.61
CA LYS A 31 39.37 12.79 -0.83
C LYS A 31 39.52 13.81 0.30
N THR A 32 39.25 15.08 0.02
CA THR A 32 39.31 16.17 1.00
C THR A 32 38.23 16.00 2.07
N SER A 33 37.02 15.62 1.66
CA SER A 33 35.91 15.32 2.57
C SER A 33 36.19 14.12 3.48
N LEU A 34 36.78 13.04 2.93
CA LEU A 34 37.17 11.83 3.70
C LEU A 34 38.34 12.06 4.68
N MET A 35 39.26 12.96 4.34
CA MET A 35 40.42 13.32 5.15
C MET A 35 40.08 14.35 6.24
N SER A 36 38.91 14.99 6.14
CA SER A 36 38.37 15.78 7.24
C SER A 36 37.85 14.82 8.31
N THR A 37 38.14 15.09 9.58
CA THR A 37 37.62 14.34 10.74
C THR A 37 36.10 14.36 10.86
N ALA A 38 35.40 15.10 9.98
CA ALA A 38 33.97 15.04 9.79
C ALA A 38 33.61 13.97 8.74
N VAL A 39 34.04 12.72 8.94
CA VAL A 39 33.23 11.60 8.41
C VAL A 39 31.95 11.63 9.23
N SER A 40 30.99 12.44 8.81
CA SER A 40 29.62 12.35 9.26
C SER A 40 29.24 10.88 9.07
N THR A 41 29.10 10.14 10.17
CA THR A 41 28.47 8.83 10.14
C THR A 41 27.18 9.01 9.36
N MET A 42 27.04 8.25 8.27
CA MET A 42 25.85 8.32 7.44
C MET A 42 24.64 8.09 8.36
N PRO A 43 23.61 8.95 8.33
CA PRO A 43 22.45 8.77 9.20
C PRO A 43 21.82 7.39 9.00
N GLU A 44 21.32 6.75 10.06
CA GLU A 44 20.73 5.40 9.98
C GLU A 44 19.57 5.30 8.97
N TRP A 45 18.87 6.41 8.74
CA TRP A 45 17.77 6.49 7.78
C TRP A 45 18.23 6.66 6.33
N PHE A 46 19.53 6.82 6.07
CA PHE A 46 20.02 7.08 4.73
C PHE A 46 19.81 5.85 3.82
N LEU A 47 19.00 6.03 2.78
CA LEU A 47 18.76 5.03 1.75
C LEU A 47 19.21 5.62 0.40
N PRO A 48 20.28 5.08 -0.22
CA PRO A 48 20.81 5.65 -1.44
C PRO A 48 19.87 5.41 -2.62
N TRP A 49 19.67 6.45 -3.44
CA TRP A 49 18.74 6.41 -4.56
C TRP A 49 19.02 5.31 -5.59
N TYR A 50 20.27 4.86 -5.72
CA TYR A 50 20.66 3.81 -6.68
C TYR A 50 20.27 2.39 -6.24
N GLU A 51 19.79 2.19 -5.01
CA GLU A 51 19.15 0.95 -4.57
C GLU A 51 17.68 0.85 -4.97
N LEU A 52 17.12 1.94 -5.53
CA LEU A 52 15.73 2.00 -5.96
C LEU A 52 15.61 1.70 -7.45
N GLU A 53 14.79 0.71 -7.78
CA GLU A 53 14.37 0.47 -9.16
C GLU A 53 13.11 1.30 -9.43
N ILE A 54 13.29 2.44 -10.08
CA ILE A 54 12.22 3.34 -10.50
C ILE A 54 11.94 3.06 -11.98
N ASP A 55 10.81 2.44 -12.29
CA ASP A 55 10.35 2.32 -13.67
C ASP A 55 9.72 3.65 -14.12
N GLY A 56 10.04 4.11 -15.32
CA GLY A 56 9.57 5.39 -15.87
C GLY A 56 8.04 5.45 -16.04
N ALA A 57 7.36 4.30 -16.06
CA ALA A 57 5.90 4.20 -16.09
C ALA A 57 5.23 4.35 -14.71
N ASN A 58 5.99 4.43 -13.61
CA ASN A 58 5.47 4.34 -12.24
C ASN A 58 5.16 5.69 -11.57
N TYR A 59 4.93 6.76 -12.34
CA TYR A 59 4.40 7.99 -11.77
C TYR A 59 3.01 7.71 -11.18
N VAL A 60 2.85 7.99 -9.88
CA VAL A 60 1.59 7.78 -9.16
C VAL A 60 0.81 9.09 -9.16
N ALA A 61 1.44 10.16 -8.69
CA ALA A 61 0.79 11.45 -8.52
C ALA A 61 1.81 12.57 -8.32
N GLU A 62 1.36 13.81 -8.49
CA GLU A 62 2.05 15.00 -8.00
C GLU A 62 1.43 15.35 -6.65
N GLY A 63 2.23 15.18 -5.59
CA GLY A 63 1.88 15.56 -4.24
C GLY A 63 2.40 16.95 -3.89
N ALA A 64 2.12 17.40 -2.67
CA ALA A 64 2.53 18.72 -2.20
C ALA A 64 4.07 18.91 -2.13
N PHE A 65 4.84 17.83 -2.16
CA PHE A 65 6.30 17.82 -2.12
C PHE A 65 6.96 17.73 -3.50
N GLY A 66 6.20 17.39 -4.53
CA GLY A 66 6.72 17.04 -5.84
C GLY A 66 6.13 15.72 -6.31
N GLU A 67 6.94 14.89 -6.96
CA GLU A 67 6.47 13.71 -7.66
C GLU A 67 6.52 12.47 -6.77
N VAL A 68 5.48 11.65 -6.86
CA VAL A 68 5.35 10.39 -6.14
C VAL A 68 5.46 9.26 -7.16
N TYR A 69 6.35 8.31 -6.88
CA TYR A 69 6.61 7.17 -7.74
C TYR A 69 6.42 5.86 -6.99
N ARG A 70 5.94 4.83 -7.68
CA ARG A 70 6.07 3.44 -7.22
C ARG A 70 7.44 2.91 -7.64
N ALA A 71 8.13 2.24 -6.74
CA ALA A 71 9.46 1.69 -7.01
C ALA A 71 9.62 0.32 -6.33
N LYS A 72 10.73 -0.35 -6.63
CA LYS A 72 11.19 -1.50 -5.84
C LYS A 72 12.45 -1.15 -5.06
N TRP A 73 12.52 -1.65 -3.84
CA TRP A 73 13.71 -1.67 -3.00
C TRP A 73 13.87 -3.09 -2.45
N LEU A 74 14.98 -3.75 -2.78
CA LEU A 74 15.23 -5.15 -2.41
C LEU A 74 14.05 -6.09 -2.74
N GLU A 75 13.54 -6.00 -3.98
CA GLU A 75 12.35 -6.73 -4.49
C GLU A 75 11.02 -6.43 -3.77
N SER A 76 11.01 -5.48 -2.84
CA SER A 76 9.81 -5.05 -2.13
C SER A 76 9.26 -3.77 -2.75
N GLU A 77 7.94 -3.70 -2.92
CA GLU A 77 7.30 -2.51 -3.45
C GLU A 77 7.29 -1.37 -2.42
N VAL A 78 7.67 -0.19 -2.87
CA VAL A 78 7.78 1.02 -2.05
C VAL A 78 7.23 2.24 -2.78
N ILE A 79 6.96 3.28 -2.02
CA ILE A 79 6.65 4.61 -2.55
C ILE A 79 7.86 5.52 -2.37
N VAL A 80 8.22 6.21 -3.45
CA VAL A 80 9.27 7.22 -3.49
C VAL A 80 8.63 8.59 -3.64
N LYS A 81 8.75 9.44 -2.62
CA LYS A 81 8.28 10.84 -2.66
C LYS A 81 9.47 11.75 -2.92
N GLN A 82 9.53 12.31 -4.11
CA GLN A 82 10.64 13.14 -4.56
C GLN A 82 10.34 14.62 -4.29
N VAL A 83 11.28 15.32 -3.66
CA VAL A 83 11.10 16.71 -3.27
C VAL A 83 11.58 17.66 -4.37
N LYS A 84 10.66 18.42 -4.98
CA LYS A 84 11.02 19.46 -5.98
C LYS A 84 11.62 20.69 -5.30
N LEU A 85 12.93 20.86 -5.41
CA LEU A 85 13.66 22.04 -4.90
C LEU A 85 13.66 23.19 -5.92
N THR A 86 12.54 23.87 -6.10
CA THR A 86 12.34 24.85 -7.18
C THR A 86 12.99 26.24 -6.99
N ASN A 87 13.58 26.57 -5.83
CA ASN A 87 14.17 27.89 -5.58
C ASN A 87 15.58 27.79 -4.98
N SER A 88 16.58 28.26 -5.75
CA SER A 88 18.02 28.17 -5.44
C SER A 88 18.46 28.97 -4.21
N THR A 89 17.72 30.02 -3.83
CA THR A 89 18.09 30.93 -2.73
C THR A 89 17.79 30.41 -1.31
N LYS A 90 17.09 29.27 -1.16
CA LYS A 90 16.73 28.67 0.14
C LYS A 90 17.15 27.19 0.26
N LEU A 91 18.10 26.74 -0.55
CA LEU A 91 18.45 25.32 -0.68
C LEU A 91 18.95 24.68 0.63
N GLY A 92 19.79 25.40 1.39
CA GLY A 92 20.29 24.94 2.69
C GLY A 92 19.18 24.76 3.73
N TYR A 93 18.33 25.78 3.89
CA TYR A 93 17.18 25.74 4.80
C TYR A 93 16.19 24.61 4.47
N LYS A 94 15.92 24.37 3.19
CA LYS A 94 15.06 23.25 2.76
C LYS A 94 15.69 21.87 3.05
N ARG A 95 17.02 21.76 2.99
CA ARG A 95 17.73 20.52 3.29
C ARG A 95 17.74 20.22 4.79
N ASP A 96 17.92 21.24 5.63
CA ASP A 96 17.87 21.07 7.09
C ASP A 96 16.46 20.70 7.56
N MET A 97 15.42 21.31 6.95
CA MET A 97 14.03 20.93 7.17
C MET A 97 13.78 19.47 6.77
N PHE A 98 14.22 19.05 5.58
CA PHE A 98 14.11 17.67 5.12
C PHE A 98 14.77 16.69 6.09
N VAL A 99 16.01 16.95 6.52
CA VAL A 99 16.73 16.08 7.47
C VAL A 99 16.00 15.99 8.81
N ARG A 100 15.45 17.10 9.31
CA ARG A 100 14.64 17.12 10.54
C ARG A 100 13.37 16.29 10.38
N GLU A 101 12.65 16.46 9.27
CA GLU A 101 11.42 15.71 8.96
C GLU A 101 11.69 14.22 8.85
N VAL A 102 12.76 13.82 8.15
CA VAL A 102 13.20 12.43 8.08
C VAL A 102 13.50 11.89 9.48
N GLY A 103 14.22 12.64 10.31
CA GLY A 103 14.55 12.23 11.67
C GLY A 103 13.30 11.97 12.54
N VAL A 104 12.26 12.80 12.39
CA VAL A 104 10.99 12.60 13.08
C VAL A 104 10.25 11.37 12.54
N TRP A 105 10.06 11.29 11.21
CA TRP A 105 9.26 10.23 10.59
C TRP A 105 9.93 8.85 10.72
N PHE A 106 11.25 8.76 10.54
CA PHE A 106 11.99 7.50 10.70
C PHE A 106 11.85 6.88 12.09
N GLY A 107 11.71 7.72 13.13
CA GLY A 107 11.50 7.29 14.50
C GLY A 107 10.07 6.80 14.81
N LEU A 108 9.13 6.91 13.86
CA LEU A 108 7.75 6.48 14.06
C LEU A 108 7.57 5.01 13.67
N SER A 109 6.89 4.26 14.53
CA SER A 109 6.55 2.87 14.29
C SER A 109 5.22 2.53 14.92
N HIS A 110 4.16 2.51 14.10
CA HIS A 110 2.81 2.20 14.52
C HIS A 110 2.03 1.54 13.37
N PRO A 111 1.15 0.55 13.61
CA PRO A 111 0.42 -0.15 12.55
C PRO A 111 -0.47 0.75 11.69
N HIS A 112 -0.88 1.91 12.22
CA HIS A 112 -1.79 2.85 11.57
C HIS A 112 -1.12 4.17 11.17
N VAL A 113 0.21 4.17 11.03
CA VAL A 113 1.00 5.29 10.48
C VAL A 113 1.92 4.72 9.41
N VAL A 114 1.96 5.35 8.24
CA VAL A 114 2.82 4.88 7.14
C VAL A 114 4.28 4.87 7.57
N ARG A 115 4.94 3.72 7.43
CA ARG A 115 6.34 3.54 7.82
C ARG A 115 7.28 4.17 6.79
N LEU A 116 8.24 4.97 7.27
CA LEU A 116 9.40 5.37 6.49
C LEU A 116 10.47 4.27 6.55
N PHE A 117 10.95 3.82 5.39
CA PHE A 117 12.07 2.89 5.30
C PHE A 117 13.40 3.61 5.26
N GLY A 118 13.45 4.78 4.64
CA GLY A 118 14.61 5.64 4.62
C GLY A 118 14.40 6.88 3.75
N ALA A 119 15.47 7.63 3.56
CA ALA A 119 15.46 8.82 2.71
C ALA A 119 16.85 9.09 2.12
N CYS A 120 16.89 9.73 0.95
CA CYS A 120 18.14 10.24 0.38
C CYS A 120 18.13 11.76 0.48
N HIS A 121 19.17 12.34 1.08
CA HIS A 121 19.37 13.79 1.13
C HIS A 121 20.48 14.26 0.17
N VAL A 122 21.10 13.32 -0.58
CA VAL A 122 22.21 13.57 -1.52
C VAL A 122 21.66 13.62 -2.93
N GLY A 123 22.03 14.66 -3.69
CA GLY A 123 21.49 14.89 -5.02
C GLY A 123 20.04 15.35 -4.94
N MET A 124 19.12 14.49 -5.35
CA MET A 124 17.69 14.76 -5.39
C MET A 124 17.02 14.21 -4.13
N PRO A 125 16.50 15.07 -3.22
CA PRO A 125 15.95 14.58 -1.98
C PRO A 125 14.69 13.75 -2.19
N LEU A 126 14.62 12.61 -1.53
CA LEU A 126 13.49 11.70 -1.62
C LEU A 126 13.26 10.95 -0.31
N PHE A 127 12.00 10.60 -0.07
CA PHE A 127 11.58 9.69 0.99
C PHE A 127 11.20 8.34 0.38
N VAL A 128 11.52 7.25 1.08
CA VAL A 128 11.15 5.88 0.70
C VAL A 128 10.28 5.31 1.79
N CYS A 129 8.99 5.08 1.52
CA CYS A 129 8.03 4.62 2.51
C CYS A 129 7.21 3.42 2.03
N GLU A 130 6.44 2.86 2.97
CA GLU A 130 5.52 1.75 2.73
C GLU A 130 4.57 2.03 1.56
N TYR A 131 4.39 1.04 0.69
CA TYR A 131 3.36 1.05 -0.34
C TYR A 131 2.04 0.49 0.20
N ALA A 132 1.00 1.32 0.15
CA ALA A 132 -0.36 0.95 0.50
C ALA A 132 -1.10 0.43 -0.75
N SER A 133 -1.11 -0.90 -0.91
CA SER A 133 -1.60 -1.54 -2.13
C SER A 133 -3.11 -1.42 -2.36
N ASN A 134 -3.90 -1.08 -1.34
CA ASN A 134 -5.35 -0.92 -1.44
C ASN A 134 -5.76 0.56 -1.61
N GLY A 135 -4.81 1.42 -1.97
CA GLY A 135 -5.07 2.81 -2.33
C GLY A 135 -5.43 3.70 -1.14
N SER A 136 -6.02 4.85 -1.46
CA SER A 136 -6.51 5.83 -0.49
C SER A 136 -7.87 5.42 0.08
N LEU A 137 -8.24 5.94 1.26
CA LEU A 137 -9.48 5.55 1.93
C LEU A 137 -10.72 5.88 1.10
N ASN A 138 -10.69 6.98 0.34
CA ASN A 138 -11.78 7.37 -0.54
C ASN A 138 -11.96 6.39 -1.72
N GLU A 139 -10.86 5.87 -2.28
CA GLU A 139 -10.91 4.82 -3.30
C GLU A 139 -11.38 3.50 -2.69
N PHE A 140 -10.82 3.14 -1.54
CA PHE A 140 -11.13 1.91 -0.84
C PHE A 140 -12.62 1.78 -0.48
N LEU A 141 -13.23 2.85 0.06
CA LEU A 141 -14.65 2.84 0.44
C LEU A 141 -15.61 2.85 -0.76
N CYS A 142 -15.13 3.14 -1.97
CA CYS A 142 -15.94 2.94 -3.18
C CYS A 142 -16.14 1.43 -3.45
N GLU A 143 -15.16 0.59 -3.13
CA GLU A 143 -15.22 -0.87 -3.33
C GLU A 143 -15.72 -1.60 -2.08
N TYR A 144 -15.38 -1.08 -0.89
CA TYR A 144 -15.61 -1.70 0.40
C TYR A 144 -16.40 -0.80 1.36
N PRO A 145 -17.63 -0.36 0.99
CA PRO A 145 -18.40 0.61 1.78
C PRO A 145 -18.81 0.13 3.17
N THR A 146 -18.78 -1.19 3.40
CA THR A 146 -19.14 -1.83 4.68
C THR A 146 -17.99 -1.86 5.70
N GLU A 147 -16.80 -1.37 5.36
CA GLU A 147 -15.64 -1.32 6.27
C GLU A 147 -15.37 0.10 6.81
N ILE A 148 -16.31 1.02 6.64
CA ILE A 148 -16.15 2.44 6.95
C ILE A 148 -15.72 2.69 8.41
N TRP A 149 -16.41 2.09 9.38
CA TRP A 149 -16.15 2.34 10.78
C TRP A 149 -14.86 1.69 11.23
N GLN A 150 -14.57 0.48 10.74
CA GLN A 150 -13.28 -0.16 10.98
C GLN A 150 -12.11 0.70 10.47
N LYS A 151 -12.17 1.25 9.25
CA LYS A 151 -11.07 2.08 8.72
C LYS A 151 -10.95 3.44 9.40
N LEU A 152 -12.07 4.06 9.78
CA LEU A 152 -12.05 5.33 10.52
C LEU A 152 -11.49 5.14 11.94
N TYR A 153 -11.81 4.03 12.60
CA TYR A 153 -11.22 3.66 13.88
C TYR A 153 -9.70 3.49 13.77
N GLU A 154 -9.23 2.75 12.78
CA GLU A 154 -7.80 2.55 12.49
C GLU A 154 -7.08 3.88 12.20
N ALA A 155 -7.69 4.77 11.41
CA ALA A 155 -7.16 6.11 11.19
C ALA A 155 -7.05 6.92 12.49
N ALA A 156 -8.06 6.86 13.36
CA ALA A 156 -8.05 7.53 14.65
C ALA A 156 -6.95 7.01 15.59
N LEU A 157 -6.64 5.71 15.56
CA LEU A 157 -5.47 5.15 16.27
C LEU A 157 -4.16 5.75 15.75
N GLY A 158 -4.04 5.93 14.42
CA GLY A 158 -2.90 6.60 13.80
C GLY A 158 -2.75 8.05 14.27
N VAL A 159 -3.84 8.82 14.26
CA VAL A 159 -3.85 10.22 14.74
C VAL A 159 -3.52 10.30 16.24
N GLN A 160 -4.09 9.42 17.07
CA GLN A 160 -3.78 9.34 18.50
C GLN A 160 -2.28 9.09 18.73
N TYR A 161 -1.69 8.16 17.97
CA TYR A 161 -0.27 7.90 18.06
C TYR A 161 0.56 9.13 17.70
N LEU A 162 0.24 9.83 16.60
CA LEU A 162 0.93 11.07 16.22
C LEU A 162 0.85 12.13 17.33
N HIS A 163 -0.34 12.34 17.91
CA HIS A 163 -0.53 13.28 19.02
C HIS A 163 0.28 12.90 20.26
N SER A 164 0.42 11.61 20.56
CA SER A 164 1.26 11.12 21.67
C SER A 164 2.77 11.34 21.45
N ARG A 165 3.18 11.65 20.21
CA ARG A 165 4.55 11.97 19.81
C ARG A 165 4.75 13.46 19.57
N ASP A 166 3.80 14.29 20.00
CA ASP A 166 3.74 15.74 19.79
C ASP A 166 3.74 16.16 18.30
N ILE A 167 3.13 15.34 17.44
CA ILE A 167 3.04 15.60 15.99
C ILE A 167 1.61 15.98 15.63
N ILE A 168 1.45 17.18 15.08
CA ILE A 168 0.21 17.63 14.44
C ILE A 168 0.24 17.17 12.98
N HIS A 169 -0.83 16.56 12.50
CA HIS A 169 -0.95 16.15 11.11
C HIS A 169 -1.10 17.37 10.18
N GLY A 170 -2.17 18.15 10.38
CA GLY A 170 -2.43 19.42 9.70
C GLY A 170 -3.01 19.34 8.27
N ASP A 171 -3.05 18.17 7.64
CA ASP A 171 -3.72 17.95 6.34
C ASP A 171 -4.52 16.62 6.32
N LEU A 172 -5.33 16.33 7.35
CA LEU A 172 -6.16 15.11 7.37
C LEU A 172 -7.31 15.23 6.36
N LYS A 173 -7.42 14.23 5.48
CA LYS A 173 -8.49 13.97 4.50
C LYS A 173 -8.44 12.50 4.10
N CYS A 174 -9.50 11.93 3.53
CA CYS A 174 -9.50 10.51 3.16
C CYS A 174 -8.38 10.15 2.16
N ASN A 175 -7.96 11.07 1.30
CA ASN A 175 -6.81 10.86 0.40
C ASN A 175 -5.48 10.62 1.15
N ASN A 176 -5.34 11.18 2.36
CA ASN A 176 -4.14 11.06 3.20
C ASN A 176 -4.29 9.97 4.27
N ILE A 177 -5.31 9.13 4.13
CA ILE A 177 -5.47 7.87 4.87
C ILE A 177 -5.40 6.77 3.83
N VAL A 178 -4.40 5.90 3.90
CA VAL A 178 -4.17 4.85 2.90
C VAL A 178 -4.41 3.47 3.51
N VAL A 179 -4.80 2.49 2.70
CA VAL A 179 -5.05 1.12 3.18
C VAL A 179 -3.92 0.20 2.72
N GLY A 180 -3.19 -0.35 3.68
CA GLY A 180 -2.08 -1.28 3.45
C GLY A 180 -2.56 -2.64 2.91
N GLY A 181 -1.63 -3.43 2.37
CA GLY A 181 -1.92 -4.81 1.94
C GLY A 181 -2.32 -5.76 3.08
N ASP A 182 -2.07 -5.35 4.33
CA ASP A 182 -2.59 -6.00 5.55
C ASP A 182 -4.05 -5.64 5.85
N ASN A 183 -4.69 -4.86 4.97
CA ASN A 183 -6.02 -4.28 5.11
C ASN A 183 -6.16 -3.35 6.33
N LYS A 184 -5.09 -2.67 6.76
CA LYS A 184 -5.13 -1.66 7.82
C LYS A 184 -5.07 -0.26 7.24
N ALA A 185 -5.94 0.64 7.71
CA ALA A 185 -5.84 2.06 7.41
C ALA A 185 -4.62 2.67 8.13
N LYS A 186 -3.89 3.52 7.42
CA LYS A 186 -2.66 4.17 7.87
C LYS A 186 -2.67 5.63 7.49
N VAL A 187 -2.35 6.48 8.44
CA VAL A 187 -2.23 7.92 8.22
C VAL A 187 -0.89 8.22 7.54
N THR A 188 -0.89 9.09 6.52
CA THR A 188 0.28 9.48 5.73
C THR A 188 0.32 11.01 5.53
N ASP A 189 1.44 11.54 5.06
CA ASP A 189 1.60 12.98 4.75
C ASP A 189 1.44 13.92 5.96
N PHE A 190 1.79 13.43 7.17
CA PHE A 190 1.81 14.18 8.42
C PHE A 190 3.13 14.96 8.64
N GLY A 191 3.10 16.00 9.47
CA GLY A 191 4.31 16.74 9.88
C GLY A 191 4.87 17.69 8.81
N LEU A 192 4.13 17.83 7.72
CA LEU A 192 4.54 18.39 6.43
C LEU A 192 3.71 19.65 6.04
N SER A 193 2.82 20.08 6.94
CA SER A 193 1.70 21.00 6.67
C SER A 193 2.02 22.49 6.84
N SER A 194 3.13 22.85 7.49
CA SER A 194 3.44 24.27 7.77
C SER A 194 3.54 25.17 6.53
N ALA A 195 3.76 24.59 5.33
CA ALA A 195 3.76 25.31 4.05
C ALA A 195 2.45 25.19 3.23
N ASN A 196 1.55 24.25 3.53
CA ASN A 196 0.50 23.78 2.59
C ASN A 196 -0.95 24.02 3.03
N ILE A 197 -1.21 24.46 4.27
CA ILE A 197 -2.59 24.63 4.79
C ILE A 197 -3.43 25.64 3.99
N VAL A 198 -2.78 26.51 3.20
CA VAL A 198 -3.46 27.61 2.50
C VAL A 198 -3.90 27.24 1.07
N THR A 199 -3.45 26.12 0.49
CA THR A 199 -3.70 25.81 -0.92
C THR A 199 -4.71 24.68 -1.10
N GLY A 200 -5.98 24.92 -0.73
CA GLY A 200 -7.12 24.26 -1.39
C GLY A 200 -7.95 23.26 -0.58
N ALA A 201 -7.50 22.79 0.58
CA ALA A 201 -8.22 21.77 1.38
C ALA A 201 -9.33 22.33 2.30
N TYR A 202 -10.01 23.42 1.92
CA TYR A 202 -10.98 24.14 2.77
C TYR A 202 -12.11 23.27 3.35
N ASN A 203 -12.39 22.13 2.72
CA ASN A 203 -13.41 21.19 3.17
C ASN A 203 -13.09 20.50 4.51
N TRP A 204 -11.81 20.42 4.90
CA TRP A 204 -11.36 19.75 6.12
C TRP A 204 -10.72 20.69 7.14
N VAL A 205 -10.41 21.93 6.76
CA VAL A 205 -9.68 22.88 7.61
C VAL A 205 -10.60 23.45 8.70
N ALA A 206 -10.08 23.45 9.94
CA ALA A 206 -10.78 23.96 11.12
C ALA A 206 -11.03 25.49 11.06
N PRO A 207 -12.08 26.01 11.72
CA PRO A 207 -12.44 27.43 11.68
C PRO A 207 -11.29 28.38 12.02
N GLU A 208 -10.55 28.11 13.09
CA GLU A 208 -9.42 28.91 13.55
C GLU A 208 -8.29 28.97 12.52
N CYS A 209 -8.05 27.86 11.82
CA CYS A 209 -7.05 27.77 10.76
C CYS A 209 -7.52 28.50 9.48
N LEU A 210 -8.82 28.50 9.18
CA LEU A 210 -9.39 29.27 8.06
C LEU A 210 -9.37 30.78 8.31
N GLU A 211 -9.55 31.19 9.56
CA GLU A 211 -9.59 32.61 9.97
C GLU A 211 -8.20 33.21 10.10
N ARG A 212 -7.30 32.54 10.83
CA ARG A 212 -6.00 33.08 11.24
C ARG A 212 -4.81 32.39 10.58
N GLY A 213 -5.05 31.32 9.83
CA GLY A 213 -4.05 30.66 8.99
C GLY A 213 -3.27 29.54 9.70
N PRO A 214 -2.14 29.12 9.09
CA PRO A 214 -1.34 27.98 9.52
C PRO A 214 -0.84 27.99 10.96
N SER A 215 -0.67 29.16 11.57
CA SER A 215 -0.16 29.30 12.93
C SER A 215 -1.10 28.74 14.00
N GLU A 216 -2.36 28.48 13.65
CA GLU A 216 -3.37 27.90 14.55
C GLU A 216 -3.46 26.38 14.49
N LEU A 217 -2.61 25.71 13.70
CA LEU A 217 -2.56 24.25 13.70
C LEU A 217 -2.35 23.73 15.12
N SER A 218 -3.15 22.73 15.49
CA SER A 218 -3.15 22.12 16.81
C SER A 218 -3.67 20.69 16.75
N PHE A 219 -3.54 19.93 17.84
CA PHE A 219 -4.22 18.64 17.94
C PHE A 219 -5.74 18.78 17.79
N ALA A 220 -6.32 19.89 18.28
CA ALA A 220 -7.75 20.17 18.12
C ALA A 220 -8.14 20.42 16.65
N SER A 221 -7.28 21.03 15.83
CA SER A 221 -7.55 21.18 14.40
C SER A 221 -7.51 19.84 13.66
N ASP A 222 -6.65 18.90 14.09
CA ASP A 222 -6.67 17.52 13.57
C ASP A 222 -7.96 16.79 13.94
N ILE A 223 -8.50 17.00 15.15
CA ILE A 223 -9.80 16.40 15.53
C ILE A 223 -10.93 16.90 14.63
N TYR A 224 -10.94 18.19 14.31
CA TYR A 224 -11.90 18.76 13.36
C TYR A 224 -11.75 18.10 11.98
N ALA A 225 -10.51 18.03 11.46
CA ALA A 225 -10.25 17.46 10.15
C ALA A 225 -10.59 15.95 10.08
N LEU A 226 -10.31 15.19 11.14
CA LEU A 226 -10.74 13.78 11.27
C LEU A 226 -12.27 13.67 11.27
N GLY A 227 -12.98 14.62 11.89
CA GLY A 227 -14.44 14.69 11.83
C GLY A 227 -14.95 14.92 10.40
N MET A 228 -14.25 15.75 9.62
CA MET A 228 -14.54 15.95 8.20
C MET A 228 -14.20 14.71 7.35
N CYS A 229 -13.20 13.91 7.72
CA CYS A 229 -12.96 12.59 7.11
C CYS A 229 -14.15 11.63 7.34
N ILE A 230 -14.79 11.66 8.52
CA ILE A 230 -16.01 10.87 8.77
C ILE A 230 -17.13 11.32 7.82
N VAL A 231 -17.33 12.63 7.64
CA VAL A 231 -18.34 13.16 6.70
C VAL A 231 -18.04 12.74 5.26
N GLU A 232 -16.78 12.86 4.83
CA GLU A 232 -16.33 12.46 3.50
C GLU A 232 -16.57 10.96 3.24
N ALA A 233 -16.11 10.11 4.17
CA ALA A 233 -16.28 8.67 4.10
C ALA A 233 -17.76 8.27 4.01
N LEU A 234 -18.62 8.87 4.84
CA LEU A 234 -20.06 8.63 4.80
C LEU A 234 -20.65 9.01 3.45
N ARG A 235 -20.30 10.17 2.89
CA ARG A 235 -20.78 10.60 1.57
C ARG A 235 -20.38 9.63 0.46
N ILE A 236 -19.15 9.11 0.52
CA ILE A 236 -18.67 8.10 -0.41
C ILE A 236 -19.58 6.87 -0.32
N VAL A 237 -19.80 6.36 0.90
CA VAL A 237 -20.67 5.20 1.14
C VAL A 237 -22.10 5.44 0.66
N GLU A 238 -22.72 6.59 0.94
CA GLU A 238 -24.09 6.87 0.46
C GLU A 238 -24.18 6.83 -1.05
N LYS A 239 -23.18 7.41 -1.71
CA LYS A 239 -23.11 7.47 -3.17
C LYS A 239 -22.91 6.08 -3.78
N THR A 240 -22.03 5.28 -3.20
CA THR A 240 -21.78 3.89 -3.61
C THR A 240 -23.06 3.05 -3.48
N ILE A 241 -23.79 3.17 -2.36
CA ILE A 241 -25.04 2.42 -2.13
C ILE A 241 -26.16 2.88 -3.07
N THR A 242 -26.23 4.17 -3.40
CA THR A 242 -27.27 4.74 -4.27
C THR A 242 -27.01 4.56 -5.78
N ASN A 243 -25.99 3.77 -6.17
CA ASN A 243 -25.66 3.41 -7.56
C ASN A 243 -25.48 4.60 -8.53
N ASN A 244 -25.12 5.77 -8.00
CA ASN A 244 -24.86 6.93 -8.85
C ASN A 244 -23.43 6.86 -9.40
N LYS A 245 -23.26 6.15 -10.52
CA LYS A 245 -21.95 5.91 -11.18
C LYS A 245 -21.32 7.16 -11.82
N ASP A 246 -21.98 8.33 -11.74
CA ASP A 246 -21.62 9.53 -12.48
C ASP A 246 -20.66 10.50 -11.75
N CYS A 247 -19.63 10.04 -11.01
CA CYS A 247 -18.55 11.02 -10.71
C CYS A 247 -17.14 10.54 -10.99
N VAL A 248 -16.48 11.41 -11.73
CA VAL A 248 -15.04 11.53 -11.99
C VAL A 248 -14.24 11.88 -10.71
N SER A 249 -14.90 12.18 -9.58
CA SER A 249 -14.22 12.57 -8.32
C SER A 249 -15.01 12.19 -7.05
N PRO A 250 -14.34 11.94 -5.90
CA PRO A 250 -14.98 11.63 -4.62
C PRO A 250 -15.84 12.80 -4.11
N PRO A 251 -17.00 12.55 -3.48
CA PRO A 251 -17.81 13.61 -2.88
C PRO A 251 -17.09 14.26 -1.69
N LEU A 252 -17.01 15.59 -1.71
CA LEU A 252 -16.40 16.40 -0.66
C LEU A 252 -17.35 16.61 0.54
N PRO A 253 -16.84 16.86 1.77
CA PRO A 253 -17.66 17.16 2.94
C PRO A 253 -18.74 18.21 2.70
N TRP A 254 -18.39 19.34 2.06
CA TRP A 254 -19.31 20.43 1.73
C TRP A 254 -19.92 20.34 0.32
N GLY A 255 -19.69 19.24 -0.40
CA GLY A 255 -20.06 19.09 -1.80
C GLY A 255 -19.26 20.02 -2.71
N ASN A 256 -19.84 20.41 -3.85
CA ASN A 256 -19.17 21.22 -4.88
C ASN A 256 -19.16 22.74 -4.56
N LEU A 257 -19.21 23.11 -3.28
CA LEU A 257 -19.11 24.52 -2.88
C LEU A 257 -17.68 25.02 -3.09
N ASN A 258 -17.56 26.26 -3.58
CA ASN A 258 -16.24 26.88 -3.70
C ASN A 258 -15.63 27.17 -2.31
N ASN A 259 -14.31 27.29 -2.26
CA ASN A 259 -13.57 27.46 -1.00
C ASN A 259 -13.99 28.70 -0.18
N TYR A 260 -14.38 29.80 -0.83
CA TYR A 260 -14.83 31.02 -0.15
C TYR A 260 -16.18 30.84 0.52
N VAL A 261 -17.09 30.11 -0.13
CA VAL A 261 -18.41 29.76 0.40
C VAL A 261 -18.25 28.79 1.56
N VAL A 262 -17.40 27.76 1.43
CA VAL A 262 -17.06 26.86 2.54
C VAL A 262 -16.52 27.66 3.73
N LYS A 263 -15.54 28.54 3.50
CA LYS A 263 -15.00 29.41 4.55
C LYS A 263 -16.11 30.22 5.22
N TYR A 264 -16.97 30.89 4.46
CA TYR A 264 -18.09 31.67 5.01
C TYR A 264 -19.05 30.81 5.87
N HIS A 265 -19.40 29.60 5.42
CA HIS A 265 -20.24 28.69 6.20
C HIS A 265 -19.59 28.28 7.53
N VAL A 266 -18.29 27.97 7.50
CA VAL A 266 -17.53 27.52 8.67
C VAL A 266 -17.30 28.67 9.64
N THR A 267 -16.83 29.84 9.16
CA THR A 267 -16.37 30.94 10.01
C THR A 267 -17.49 31.89 10.42
N ASN A 268 -18.37 32.27 9.48
CA ASN A 268 -19.41 33.28 9.74
C ASN A 268 -20.72 32.66 10.21
N LEU A 269 -21.13 31.53 9.60
CA LEU A 269 -22.38 30.86 9.97
C LEU A 269 -22.21 29.81 11.06
N LYS A 270 -20.96 29.41 11.36
CA LYS A 270 -20.63 28.38 12.35
C LYS A 270 -21.39 27.07 12.11
N LYS A 271 -21.54 26.69 10.84
CA LYS A 271 -22.29 25.51 10.42
C LYS A 271 -21.36 24.34 10.14
N LEU A 272 -21.92 23.14 10.23
CA LEU A 272 -21.36 21.93 9.66
C LEU A 272 -21.97 21.69 8.27
N PRO A 273 -21.33 20.87 7.42
CA PRO A 273 -21.93 20.43 6.17
C PRO A 273 -23.24 19.69 6.44
N ARG A 274 -24.09 19.59 5.41
CA ARG A 274 -25.34 18.84 5.51
C ARG A 274 -25.05 17.38 5.91
N ARG A 275 -25.66 16.94 7.00
CA ARG A 275 -25.60 15.57 7.50
C ARG A 275 -25.93 14.54 6.40
N PRO A 276 -25.06 13.54 6.17
CA PRO A 276 -25.38 12.36 5.35
C PRO A 276 -26.64 11.64 5.86
N TYR A 277 -27.51 11.16 4.98
CA TYR A 277 -28.76 10.45 5.31
C TYR A 277 -28.57 9.22 6.20
N PHE A 278 -27.55 8.40 5.96
CA PHE A 278 -27.31 7.17 6.72
C PHE A 278 -26.64 7.41 8.08
N CYS A 279 -26.24 8.65 8.37
CA CYS A 279 -25.60 9.03 9.63
C CYS A 279 -26.66 9.60 10.58
N THR A 280 -27.14 8.78 11.51
CA THR A 280 -28.17 9.18 12.48
C THR A 280 -27.57 9.31 13.87
N HIS A 281 -27.16 8.20 14.48
CA HIS A 281 -26.66 8.15 15.84
C HIS A 281 -25.19 8.59 15.93
N GLU A 282 -24.43 8.43 14.85
CA GLU A 282 -23.00 8.73 14.78
C GLU A 282 -22.73 10.22 14.57
N TRP A 283 -23.72 10.99 14.12
CA TRP A 283 -23.57 12.42 13.84
C TRP A 283 -23.19 13.22 15.10
N GLY A 284 -23.65 12.78 16.28
CA GLY A 284 -23.26 13.41 17.54
C GLY A 284 -21.75 13.35 17.81
N LEU A 285 -21.03 12.36 17.26
CA LEU A 285 -19.57 12.32 17.29
C LEU A 285 -18.99 13.44 16.41
N VAL A 286 -19.49 13.58 15.18
CA VAL A 286 -19.04 14.63 14.23
C VAL A 286 -19.25 16.02 14.82
N GLU A 287 -20.40 16.28 15.46
CA GLU A 287 -20.69 17.56 16.12
C GLU A 287 -19.71 17.88 17.24
N ARG A 288 -19.34 16.88 18.05
CA ARG A 288 -18.36 17.03 19.14
C ARG A 288 -16.92 17.16 18.65
N MET A 289 -16.57 16.51 17.53
CA MET A 289 -15.26 16.65 16.89
C MET A 289 -15.11 18.00 16.18
N CYS A 290 -16.20 18.51 15.62
CA CYS A 290 -16.22 19.72 14.80
C CYS A 290 -16.80 20.92 15.55
N ALA A 291 -16.73 20.92 16.89
CA ALA A 291 -17.12 22.07 17.70
C ALA A 291 -16.33 23.32 17.25
N TYR A 292 -17.01 24.46 17.15
CA TYR A 292 -16.41 25.69 16.61
C TYR A 292 -15.22 26.16 17.46
N ASP A 293 -15.37 26.19 18.79
CA ASP A 293 -14.26 26.45 19.71
C ASP A 293 -13.36 25.21 19.81
N PRO A 294 -12.05 25.31 19.49
CA PRO A 294 -11.12 24.18 19.60
C PRO A 294 -11.03 23.59 21.02
N LYS A 295 -11.31 24.36 22.07
CA LYS A 295 -11.27 23.86 23.47
C LYS A 295 -12.44 22.95 23.83
N GLU A 296 -13.56 23.09 23.13
CA GLU A 296 -14.77 22.30 23.34
C GLU A 296 -14.75 20.98 22.54
N ARG A 297 -13.74 20.80 21.67
CA ARG A 297 -13.62 19.57 20.87
C ARG A 297 -13.28 18.38 21.75
N ILE A 298 -13.95 17.28 21.46
CA ILE A 298 -13.71 15.99 22.10
C ILE A 298 -12.24 15.56 21.94
N LYS A 299 -11.67 14.92 22.97
CA LYS A 299 -10.30 14.41 22.93
C LYS A 299 -10.17 13.20 22.01
N VAL A 300 -9.01 13.06 21.36
CA VAL A 300 -8.71 11.93 20.47
C VAL A 300 -8.93 10.56 21.12
N SER A 301 -8.65 10.42 22.42
CA SER A 301 -8.90 9.17 23.16
C SER A 301 -10.37 8.77 23.14
N THR A 302 -11.27 9.71 23.41
CA THR A 302 -12.71 9.43 23.40
C THR A 302 -13.23 9.24 21.97
N VAL A 303 -12.62 9.89 20.96
CA VAL A 303 -12.92 9.60 19.55
C VAL A 303 -12.59 8.15 19.22
N VAL A 304 -11.41 7.68 19.61
CA VAL A 304 -10.97 6.28 19.42
C VAL A 304 -11.94 5.31 20.10
N ASP A 305 -12.35 5.57 21.34
CA ASP A 305 -13.30 4.71 22.07
C ASP A 305 -14.66 4.61 21.36
N ILE A 306 -15.20 5.74 20.90
CA ILE A 306 -16.49 5.76 20.19
C ILE A 306 -16.39 5.05 18.84
N LEU A 307 -15.32 5.32 18.07
CA LEU A 307 -15.11 4.65 16.79
C LEU A 307 -14.85 3.15 16.96
N ALA A 308 -14.21 2.72 18.05
CA ALA A 308 -14.06 1.30 18.37
C ALA A 308 -15.41 0.61 18.59
N ALA A 309 -16.34 1.28 19.27
CA ALA A 309 -17.70 0.78 19.46
C ALA A 309 -18.46 0.69 18.14
N LEU A 310 -18.36 1.72 17.28
CA LEU A 310 -18.97 1.71 15.94
C LEU A 310 -18.38 0.62 15.04
N ALA A 311 -17.06 0.44 15.04
CA ALA A 311 -16.39 -0.64 14.31
C ALA A 311 -16.80 -2.03 14.83
N SER A 312 -17.10 -2.15 16.13
CA SER A 312 -17.61 -3.41 16.70
C SER A 312 -19.04 -3.68 16.25
N ALA A 313 -19.90 -2.67 16.31
CA ALA A 313 -21.28 -2.78 15.81
C ALA A 313 -21.32 -3.06 14.29
N GLU A 314 -20.40 -2.50 13.50
CA GLU A 314 -20.26 -2.81 12.06
C GLU A 314 -19.96 -4.30 11.82
N ARG A 315 -19.09 -4.89 12.65
CA ARG A 315 -18.80 -6.33 12.59
C ARG A 315 -19.97 -7.21 13.03
N ASP A 316 -20.75 -6.75 14.01
CA ASP A 316 -21.92 -7.48 14.52
C ASP A 316 -23.15 -7.35 13.61
N GLN A 317 -23.30 -6.22 12.92
CA GLN A 317 -24.38 -5.95 11.96
C GLN A 317 -24.09 -6.45 10.56
N SER A 318 -22.81 -6.69 10.23
CA SER A 318 -22.49 -7.58 9.13
C SER A 318 -23.12 -8.92 9.49
N PRO A 319 -24.18 -9.37 8.80
CA PRO A 319 -24.62 -10.73 8.99
C PRO A 319 -23.38 -11.62 8.80
N GLU A 320 -23.37 -12.82 9.40
CA GLU A 320 -22.88 -13.94 8.60
C GLU A 320 -23.71 -13.89 7.31
N LEU A 321 -23.27 -13.09 6.34
CA LEU A 321 -23.73 -13.19 4.99
C LEU A 321 -23.27 -14.60 4.66
N THR A 322 -24.21 -15.54 4.69
CA THR A 322 -24.20 -16.60 3.71
C THR A 322 -23.84 -15.90 2.42
N GLU A 323 -22.56 -16.05 2.06
CA GLU A 323 -21.97 -15.38 0.92
C GLU A 323 -22.95 -15.47 -0.22
N PRO A 324 -23.20 -14.40 -0.99
CA PRO A 324 -23.81 -14.61 -2.29
C PRO A 324 -23.03 -15.75 -2.94
N GLU A 325 -23.72 -16.80 -3.40
CA GLU A 325 -23.11 -18.04 -3.93
C GLU A 325 -22.06 -17.76 -5.02
N LEU A 326 -22.01 -16.54 -5.53
CA LEU A 326 -21.08 -15.98 -6.50
C LEU A 326 -19.66 -15.73 -5.98
N GLY A 327 -19.42 -15.67 -4.66
CA GLY A 327 -18.12 -15.32 -4.06
C GLY A 327 -17.48 -16.39 -3.18
N ARG A 328 -18.12 -17.56 -3.03
CA ARG A 328 -17.47 -18.71 -2.39
C ARG A 328 -16.44 -19.28 -3.34
N ILE A 329 -15.25 -19.54 -2.82
CA ILE A 329 -14.33 -20.49 -3.45
C ILE A 329 -15.10 -21.79 -3.68
N SER A 330 -15.49 -22.03 -4.93
CA SER A 330 -16.34 -23.16 -5.27
C SER A 330 -15.50 -24.44 -5.25
N GLN A 331 -15.89 -25.40 -4.42
CA GLN A 331 -15.28 -26.74 -4.44
C GLN A 331 -15.35 -27.35 -5.85
N GLN A 332 -16.45 -27.11 -6.58
CA GLN A 332 -16.61 -27.55 -7.96
C GLN A 332 -15.57 -26.89 -8.90
N GLN A 333 -15.24 -25.62 -8.70
CA GLN A 333 -14.19 -24.94 -9.47
C GLN A 333 -12.78 -25.46 -9.12
N ILE A 334 -12.51 -25.71 -7.83
CA ILE A 334 -11.26 -26.34 -7.40
C ILE A 334 -11.10 -27.71 -8.05
N GLU A 335 -12.12 -28.56 -7.97
CA GLU A 335 -12.10 -29.90 -8.57
C GLU A 335 -11.88 -29.84 -10.09
N LYS A 336 -12.58 -28.92 -10.77
CA LYS A 336 -12.39 -28.69 -12.20
C LYS A 336 -10.93 -28.31 -12.51
N MET A 337 -10.35 -27.36 -11.79
CA MET A 337 -8.97 -26.92 -12.04
C MET A 337 -7.94 -27.99 -11.68
N LYS A 338 -8.17 -28.75 -10.60
CA LYS A 338 -7.36 -29.93 -10.27
C LYS A 338 -7.40 -30.97 -11.39
N SER A 339 -8.56 -31.21 -12.00
CA SER A 339 -8.69 -32.13 -13.13
C SER A 339 -7.88 -31.67 -14.34
N LEU A 340 -7.80 -30.36 -14.59
CA LEU A 340 -6.92 -29.80 -15.61
C LEU A 340 -5.45 -30.01 -15.25
N CYS A 341 -5.06 -29.92 -13.98
CA CYS A 341 -3.69 -30.15 -13.55
C CYS A 341 -3.29 -31.64 -13.46
N CYS A 342 -4.25 -32.56 -13.36
CA CYS A 342 -3.99 -33.98 -13.20
C CYS A 342 -3.36 -34.61 -14.44
N LEU A 343 -2.26 -35.35 -14.25
CA LEU A 343 -1.55 -36.14 -15.27
C LEU A 343 -2.27 -37.43 -15.72
N GLN A 344 -3.54 -37.61 -15.34
CA GLN A 344 -4.27 -38.82 -15.70
C GLN A 344 -4.67 -38.78 -17.18
N GLN A 345 -4.01 -39.63 -17.97
CA GLN A 345 -4.51 -40.07 -19.26
C GLN A 345 -5.98 -40.46 -19.10
N GLN A 346 -6.88 -39.82 -19.85
CA GLN A 346 -8.20 -40.38 -20.07
C GLN A 346 -8.01 -41.73 -20.76
N GLN A 347 -8.03 -42.82 -19.99
CA GLN A 347 -8.22 -44.15 -20.56
C GLN A 347 -9.67 -44.22 -21.06
N ASN A 348 -9.87 -43.83 -22.32
CA ASN A 348 -11.02 -44.31 -23.07
C ASN A 348 -10.71 -45.77 -23.46
N PRO A 349 -11.45 -46.78 -22.99
CA PRO A 349 -11.15 -48.18 -23.29
C PRO A 349 -11.53 -48.59 -24.74
N GLY A 350 -11.50 -47.65 -25.70
CA GLY A 350 -11.97 -47.85 -27.06
C GLY A 350 -11.15 -47.23 -28.20
N ASN A 351 -10.05 -46.52 -27.94
CA ASN A 351 -9.21 -45.97 -29.02
C ASN A 351 -7.72 -46.15 -28.73
N ALA A 352 -7.15 -47.24 -29.26
CA ALA A 352 -5.72 -47.45 -29.30
C ALA A 352 -5.09 -46.69 -30.48
N CYS A 353 -5.03 -45.36 -30.41
CA CYS A 353 -4.07 -44.56 -31.18
C CYS A 353 -4.06 -43.12 -30.64
N GLN A 354 -2.85 -42.58 -30.36
CA GLN A 354 -2.54 -41.26 -29.77
C GLN A 354 -2.44 -41.21 -28.24
N GLN A 355 -1.33 -41.72 -27.70
CA GLN A 355 -0.81 -41.24 -26.41
C GLN A 355 -0.06 -39.92 -26.68
N GLU A 356 -0.69 -38.77 -26.40
CA GLU A 356 0.04 -37.50 -26.34
C GLU A 356 0.99 -37.53 -25.14
N THR A 357 2.29 -37.64 -25.41
CA THR A 357 3.33 -37.49 -24.38
C THR A 357 3.51 -35.99 -24.11
N TRP A 358 3.18 -35.57 -22.89
CA TRP A 358 3.35 -34.16 -22.49
C TRP A 358 4.83 -33.79 -22.44
N SER A 359 5.14 -32.56 -22.83
CA SER A 359 6.51 -32.05 -22.70
C SER A 359 6.88 -31.87 -21.22
N THR A 360 8.17 -31.97 -20.90
CA THR A 360 8.68 -31.72 -19.53
C THR A 360 8.17 -30.40 -18.95
N ASN A 361 8.08 -29.35 -19.78
CA ASN A 361 7.56 -28.05 -19.39
C ASN A 361 6.08 -28.09 -18.98
N GLN A 362 5.24 -28.84 -19.71
CA GLN A 362 3.83 -29.02 -19.37
C GLN A 362 3.66 -29.80 -18.07
N VAL A 363 4.49 -30.83 -17.84
CA VAL A 363 4.48 -31.60 -16.59
C VAL A 363 4.84 -30.72 -15.40
N VAL A 364 5.87 -29.88 -15.54
CA VAL A 364 6.30 -28.94 -14.48
C VAL A 364 5.21 -27.93 -14.18
N LEU A 365 4.65 -27.26 -15.19
CA LEU A 365 3.60 -26.27 -14.98
C LEU A 365 2.35 -26.88 -14.33
N ARG A 366 1.85 -28.00 -14.85
CA ARG A 366 0.67 -28.68 -14.28
C ARG A 366 0.90 -29.13 -12.84
N SER A 367 2.12 -29.52 -12.49
CA SER A 367 2.49 -29.85 -11.10
C SER A 367 2.47 -28.64 -10.17
N VAL A 368 3.01 -27.50 -10.61
CA VAL A 368 2.99 -26.24 -9.83
C VAL A 368 1.55 -25.81 -9.56
N TYR A 369 0.71 -25.71 -10.59
CA TYR A 369 -0.69 -25.31 -10.41
C TYR A 369 -1.50 -26.39 -9.67
N GLY A 370 -1.22 -27.68 -9.87
CA GLY A 370 -1.86 -28.75 -9.11
C GLY A 370 -1.65 -28.62 -7.60
N LEU A 371 -0.41 -28.36 -7.19
CA LEU A 371 -0.08 -28.08 -5.78
C LEU A 371 -0.75 -26.79 -5.28
N LEU A 372 -0.92 -25.76 -6.11
CA LEU A 372 -1.65 -24.55 -5.75
C LEU A 372 -3.11 -24.87 -5.40
N TRP A 373 -3.78 -25.69 -6.22
CA TRP A 373 -5.16 -26.08 -6.00
C TRP A 373 -5.35 -27.03 -4.81
N ASP A 374 -4.38 -27.90 -4.52
CA ASP A 374 -4.36 -28.68 -3.28
C ASP A 374 -4.39 -27.77 -2.04
N ARG A 375 -3.67 -26.64 -2.09
CA ARG A 375 -3.65 -25.68 -0.99
C ARG A 375 -4.98 -24.96 -0.84
N PHE A 376 -5.58 -24.52 -1.94
CA PHE A 376 -6.93 -23.95 -1.90
C PHE A 376 -7.95 -24.94 -1.34
N GLN A 377 -7.89 -26.21 -1.74
CA GLN A 377 -8.77 -27.26 -1.19
C GLN A 377 -8.59 -27.40 0.33
N ASN A 378 -7.35 -27.47 0.81
CA ASN A 378 -7.07 -27.57 2.25
C ASN A 378 -7.59 -26.35 3.02
N LEU A 379 -7.43 -25.14 2.47
CA LEU A 379 -7.92 -23.91 3.08
C LEU A 379 -9.45 -23.85 3.14
N CYS A 380 -10.15 -24.39 2.13
CA CYS A 380 -11.61 -24.47 2.12
C CYS A 380 -12.18 -25.40 3.18
N VAL A 381 -11.46 -26.49 3.51
CA VAL A 381 -11.90 -27.47 4.51
C VAL A 381 -11.73 -26.95 5.95
N MET A 382 -10.85 -25.97 6.18
CA MET A 382 -10.54 -25.43 7.52
C MET A 382 -11.55 -24.40 8.08
N ALA A 383 -12.67 -24.16 7.39
CA ALA A 383 -13.89 -23.46 7.83
C ALA A 383 -13.74 -22.43 8.98
N SER A 384 -13.15 -21.28 8.68
CA SER A 384 -13.49 -19.94 9.22
C SER A 384 -12.82 -18.83 8.38
N VAL A 385 -12.49 -19.14 7.12
CA VAL A 385 -11.69 -18.26 6.27
C VAL A 385 -12.56 -17.13 5.77
N GLN A 386 -12.14 -15.88 6.03
CA GLN A 386 -12.66 -14.69 5.34
C GLN A 386 -12.37 -14.82 3.83
N SER A 387 -13.28 -15.48 3.12
CA SER A 387 -13.25 -15.79 1.68
C SER A 387 -12.88 -14.58 0.81
N ARG A 388 -13.29 -13.37 1.24
CA ARG A 388 -13.00 -12.08 0.58
C ARG A 388 -11.51 -11.85 0.29
N ARG A 389 -10.60 -12.31 1.15
CA ARG A 389 -9.14 -12.07 0.99
C ARG A 389 -8.45 -13.09 0.10
N LEU A 390 -9.02 -14.29 -0.02
CA LEU A 390 -8.50 -15.33 -0.92
C LEU A 390 -9.04 -15.18 -2.35
N GLN A 391 -10.21 -14.56 -2.50
CA GLN A 391 -10.91 -14.42 -3.78
C GLN A 391 -10.05 -13.81 -4.90
N PRO A 392 -9.27 -12.72 -4.71
CA PRO A 392 -8.44 -12.16 -5.79
C PRO A 392 -7.28 -13.07 -6.21
N ILE A 393 -6.76 -13.90 -5.29
CA ILE A 393 -5.74 -14.90 -5.59
C ILE A 393 -6.38 -16.09 -6.31
N PHE A 394 -7.57 -16.49 -5.87
CA PHE A 394 -8.36 -17.58 -6.44
C PHE A 394 -8.78 -17.30 -7.88
N GLU A 395 -9.29 -16.10 -8.18
CA GLU A 395 -9.70 -15.71 -9.54
C GLU A 395 -8.52 -15.65 -10.51
N ARG A 396 -7.39 -15.08 -10.08
CA ARG A 396 -6.15 -15.13 -10.89
C ARG A 396 -5.67 -16.55 -11.09
N ALA A 397 -5.73 -17.40 -10.06
CA ALA A 397 -5.40 -18.81 -10.21
C ALA A 397 -6.30 -19.53 -11.22
N LEU A 398 -7.61 -19.23 -11.25
CA LEU A 398 -8.54 -19.76 -12.26
C LEU A 398 -8.11 -19.40 -13.68
N ILE A 399 -7.82 -18.11 -13.92
CA ILE A 399 -7.40 -17.59 -15.22
C ILE A 399 -6.07 -18.24 -15.64
N SER A 400 -5.06 -18.19 -14.78
CA SER A 400 -3.72 -18.70 -15.08
C SER A 400 -3.69 -20.21 -15.27
N THR A 401 -4.50 -20.97 -14.53
CA THR A 401 -4.62 -22.43 -14.70
C THR A 401 -5.33 -22.78 -16.01
N SER A 402 -6.36 -22.02 -16.40
CA SER A 402 -7.07 -22.23 -17.66
C SER A 402 -6.14 -22.01 -18.87
N ASN A 403 -5.15 -21.13 -18.74
CA ASN A 403 -4.13 -20.89 -19.77
C ASN A 403 -3.13 -22.06 -19.93
N LEU A 404 -3.15 -23.08 -19.07
CA LEU A 404 -2.33 -24.30 -19.25
C LEU A 404 -2.73 -25.08 -20.51
N GLU A 405 -3.97 -24.96 -20.97
CA GLU A 405 -4.39 -25.57 -22.25
C GLU A 405 -3.75 -24.86 -23.46
N LEU A 406 -3.44 -23.57 -23.31
CA LEU A 406 -2.78 -22.76 -24.34
C LEU A 406 -1.25 -22.90 -24.31
N CYS A 407 -0.70 -23.73 -23.40
CA CYS A 407 0.72 -23.89 -23.07
C CYS A 407 1.65 -23.43 -24.20
N PRO A 408 2.29 -22.24 -24.07
CA PRO A 408 3.19 -21.77 -25.10
C PRO A 408 4.38 -22.73 -25.19
N ASN A 409 4.63 -23.29 -26.36
CA ASN A 409 5.82 -24.11 -26.61
C ASN A 409 7.13 -23.27 -26.64
N THR A 410 7.06 -22.00 -26.23
CA THR A 410 8.18 -21.08 -26.17
C THR A 410 8.75 -21.02 -24.75
N LEU A 411 10.07 -20.90 -24.64
CA LEU A 411 10.76 -20.75 -23.36
C LEU A 411 10.23 -19.54 -22.56
N THR A 412 9.93 -18.44 -23.26
CA THR A 412 9.37 -17.22 -22.65
C THR A 412 7.99 -17.46 -22.05
N GLY A 413 7.09 -18.14 -22.76
CA GLY A 413 5.75 -18.43 -22.26
C GLY A 413 5.76 -19.44 -21.11
N PHE A 414 6.60 -20.47 -21.18
CA PHE A 414 6.85 -21.38 -20.05
C PHE A 414 7.34 -20.61 -18.82
N THR A 415 8.35 -19.75 -18.98
CA THR A 415 8.93 -18.98 -17.88
C THR A 415 7.90 -18.04 -17.25
N GLN A 416 7.11 -17.34 -18.07
CA GLN A 416 6.06 -16.45 -17.59
C GLN A 416 5.00 -17.20 -16.77
N MET A 417 4.51 -18.32 -17.28
CA MET A 417 3.50 -19.13 -16.59
C MET A 417 4.04 -19.78 -15.30
N ALA A 418 5.30 -20.20 -15.31
CA ALA A 418 5.96 -20.71 -14.12
C ALA A 418 6.07 -19.61 -13.06
N MET A 419 6.60 -18.44 -13.42
CA MET A 419 6.76 -17.30 -12.52
C MET A 419 5.42 -16.85 -11.92
N ASP A 420 4.35 -16.86 -12.70
CA ASP A 420 3.00 -16.57 -12.22
C ASP A 420 2.51 -17.59 -11.19
N GLY A 421 2.68 -18.89 -11.47
CA GLY A 421 2.35 -19.97 -10.53
C GLY A 421 3.13 -19.84 -9.21
N TYR A 422 4.46 -19.66 -9.27
CA TYR A 422 5.30 -19.40 -8.09
C TYR A 422 4.89 -18.11 -7.36
N GLY A 423 4.44 -17.08 -8.09
CA GLY A 423 3.88 -15.84 -7.56
C GLY A 423 2.64 -16.08 -6.70
N LEU A 424 1.64 -16.76 -7.26
CA LEU A 424 0.38 -17.11 -6.59
C LEU A 424 0.63 -17.91 -5.30
N HIS A 425 1.58 -18.85 -5.31
CA HIS A 425 1.96 -19.59 -4.11
C HIS A 425 2.51 -18.69 -2.99
N ARG A 426 3.36 -17.72 -3.32
CA ARG A 426 3.96 -16.78 -2.36
C ARG A 426 2.92 -15.82 -1.80
N GLU A 427 2.00 -15.36 -2.63
CA GLU A 427 0.89 -14.51 -2.18
C GLU A 427 -0.02 -15.27 -1.21
N LEU A 428 -0.33 -16.54 -1.53
CA LEU A 428 -1.08 -17.41 -0.63
C LEU A 428 -0.33 -17.63 0.71
N ASP A 429 1.00 -17.78 0.69
CA ASP A 429 1.81 -17.83 1.92
C ASP A 429 1.69 -16.55 2.77
N LYS A 430 1.63 -15.36 2.15
CA LYS A 430 1.47 -14.10 2.88
C LYS A 430 0.11 -14.05 3.59
N VAL A 431 -0.96 -14.45 2.90
CA VAL A 431 -2.31 -14.50 3.48
C VAL A 431 -2.37 -15.52 4.62
N ILE A 432 -1.80 -16.72 4.42
CA ILE A 432 -1.76 -17.76 5.45
C ILE A 432 -1.00 -17.25 6.69
N LYS A 433 0.20 -16.68 6.52
CA LYS A 433 1.02 -16.17 7.63
C LYS A 433 0.35 -15.03 8.39
N ALA A 434 -0.34 -14.12 7.69
CA ALA A 434 -0.98 -12.97 8.30
C ALA A 434 -2.19 -13.33 9.16
N HIS A 435 -2.79 -14.51 8.95
CA HIS A 435 -4.12 -14.82 9.48
C HIS A 435 -4.26 -16.17 10.20
N PHE A 436 -3.27 -17.07 10.17
CA PHE A 436 -3.46 -18.48 10.57
C PHE A 436 -2.43 -19.09 11.56
N TRP A 437 -1.77 -18.37 12.50
CA TRP A 437 -0.77 -19.00 13.40
C TRP A 437 -0.97 -18.77 14.93
N PRO A 438 -0.63 -19.73 15.83
CA PRO A 438 -0.17 -21.12 15.65
C PRO A 438 -1.26 -22.17 15.89
N VAL A 439 -1.36 -23.15 15.00
CA VAL A 439 -1.76 -24.51 15.40
C VAL A 439 -0.57 -25.41 15.08
N ASP A 440 -0.14 -26.18 16.08
CA ASP A 440 1.07 -26.99 16.11
C ASP A 440 1.39 -27.71 14.78
N PHE A 441 2.61 -27.47 14.29
CA PHE A 441 3.60 -28.39 13.68
C PHE A 441 3.15 -29.74 13.08
N THR A 442 1.96 -29.82 12.47
CA THR A 442 1.47 -31.03 11.78
C THR A 442 0.95 -30.74 10.37
N ILE A 443 0.74 -29.46 9.99
CA ILE A 443 0.37 -29.07 8.61
C ILE A 443 1.62 -28.88 7.74
N GLY A 444 2.56 -29.84 7.76
CA GLY A 444 3.74 -29.83 6.89
C GLY A 444 3.38 -29.70 5.41
N GLY A 445 2.16 -30.07 5.00
CA GLY A 445 1.73 -30.06 3.60
C GLY A 445 1.47 -28.69 2.96
N LEU A 446 1.10 -27.64 3.72
CA LEU A 446 0.56 -26.38 3.15
C LEU A 446 1.65 -25.35 2.81
N HIS A 447 2.75 -25.33 3.56
CA HIS A 447 3.90 -24.44 3.34
C HIS A 447 5.06 -25.12 2.60
N ASP A 448 5.07 -26.46 2.53
CA ASP A 448 6.14 -27.25 1.90
C ASP A 448 6.01 -27.37 0.36
N TRP A 449 5.21 -26.51 -0.26
CA TRP A 449 4.98 -26.52 -1.70
C TRP A 449 6.28 -26.36 -2.50
N LYS A 450 7.27 -25.63 -1.99
CA LYS A 450 8.59 -25.46 -2.63
C LYS A 450 9.37 -26.79 -2.72
N SER A 451 9.37 -27.56 -1.64
CA SER A 451 10.02 -28.87 -1.60
C SER A 451 9.29 -29.85 -2.51
N LYS A 452 7.95 -29.86 -2.46
CA LYS A 452 7.11 -30.70 -3.32
C LYS A 452 7.30 -30.39 -4.81
N CYS A 453 7.32 -29.12 -5.21
CA CYS A 453 7.64 -28.72 -6.59
C CYS A 453 9.01 -29.24 -7.01
N LYS A 454 10.03 -29.11 -6.14
CA LYS A 454 11.39 -29.60 -6.42
C LYS A 454 11.42 -31.11 -6.62
N THR A 455 10.76 -31.87 -5.74
CA THR A 455 10.65 -33.33 -5.86
C THR A 455 9.96 -33.73 -7.16
N THR A 456 8.83 -33.11 -7.51
CA THR A 456 8.09 -33.43 -8.74
C THR A 456 8.90 -33.11 -9.99
N ILE A 457 9.64 -32.00 -10.03
CA ILE A 457 10.56 -31.66 -11.12
C ILE A 457 11.67 -32.71 -11.25
N CYS A 458 12.26 -33.15 -10.12
CA CYS A 458 13.29 -34.18 -10.13
C CYS A 458 12.78 -35.56 -10.59
N THR A 459 11.54 -35.93 -10.25
CA THR A 459 10.95 -37.24 -10.63
C THR A 459 10.37 -37.27 -12.05
N SER A 460 10.10 -36.11 -12.65
CA SER A 460 9.48 -35.99 -13.99
C SER A 460 10.49 -35.80 -15.12
N ALA A 461 11.77 -35.61 -14.80
CA ALA A 461 12.85 -35.63 -15.78
C ALA A 461 13.17 -37.08 -16.16
N PRO A 462 13.01 -37.50 -17.43
CA PRO A 462 13.46 -38.81 -17.86
C PRO A 462 15.00 -38.80 -17.89
N GLY A 463 15.63 -39.62 -17.03
CA GLY A 463 17.06 -39.96 -17.13
C GLY A 463 18.02 -39.17 -16.23
N SER A 464 17.91 -39.31 -14.91
CA SER A 464 19.04 -39.04 -14.00
C SER A 464 19.32 -40.17 -13.01
N ASP A 465 19.03 -41.41 -13.43
CA ASP A 465 19.71 -42.57 -12.86
C ASP A 465 20.91 -42.90 -13.75
N GLY A 466 22.08 -42.46 -13.30
CA GLY A 466 23.40 -42.80 -13.85
C GLY A 466 24.03 -41.69 -14.68
N TYR A 467 24.82 -40.83 -14.03
CA TYR A 467 26.23 -40.54 -14.37
C TYR A 467 26.92 -39.90 -13.17
#